data_AF-M7SZ85-F1
#
_entry.id   AF-M7SZ85-F1
#
_cell.length_a   1.000
_cell.length_b   1.000
_cell.length_c   1.000
_cell.angle_alpha   90.00
_cell.angle_beta   90.00
_cell.angle_gamma   90.00
#
_symmetry.space_group_name_H-M   'P 1'
#
loop_
_entity.id
_entity.type
_entity.pdbx_description
1 polymer ?
#
loop_
_entity_poly.entity_id
_entity_poly.type
_entity_poly.pdbx_seq_one_letter_code
_entity_poly.pdbx_strand_id
1 'polypeptide(L)'
;MGKTYPASKCGLRTVLNGLVLQGTKNLGCMGYQSNLSDGDDSPTRPSGLAQKWSLVTRYCSFASEDLSITDLDVKVLATHGGVTCTTSKTQSLPSEGQKISPKTIEEAQFDLIAQKASLDDRSPAAAEFAFEIHWRRPGSPSSSENPPNVTTLPIPRFFVTVSEPRVLASVSYGTAPTPSIPTNTSTPKAATTKPQQQQQQPLLLFLTITIENPSSHFLTFGMTMEPSTAAAPSSNASGSSGGEEFAFSGPKTTTLNVLPMSRRSVSYRLLPLVRGTWVRPRLVVRDKYFQKVLRVVPTEGLKGDKDGILVWIPPPADEDDDDGEEEEGETGEDDDDDEDEDDEESGDEDE
;
A
#
# COMPACT_ATOMS: atom_id res chain seq x y z
N MET A 1 -8.17 1.64 -52.38
CA MET A 1 -7.00 0.98 -51.76
C MET A 1 -6.94 1.39 -50.30
N GLY A 2 -7.66 0.66 -49.44
CA GLY A 2 -7.63 0.88 -48.00
C GLY A 2 -6.39 0.23 -47.41
N LYS A 3 -5.49 1.04 -46.84
CA LYS A 3 -4.33 0.53 -46.10
C LYS A 3 -4.80 0.08 -44.72
N THR A 4 -4.90 -1.23 -44.55
CA THR A 4 -4.93 -1.87 -43.23
C THR A 4 -3.56 -1.73 -42.58
N TYR A 5 -3.48 -1.02 -41.46
CA TYR A 5 -2.28 -0.98 -40.63
C TYR A 5 -2.28 -2.18 -39.68
N PRO A 6 -1.19 -2.97 -39.59
CA PRO A 6 -1.11 -4.08 -38.66
C PRO A 6 -1.00 -3.57 -37.22
N ALA A 7 -1.87 -4.06 -36.34
CA ALA A 7 -1.96 -3.75 -34.91
C ALA A 7 -0.81 -4.35 -34.07
N SER A 8 0.43 -4.29 -34.56
CA SER A 8 1.54 -5.11 -34.03
C SER A 8 2.62 -4.34 -33.28
N LYS A 9 2.44 -3.06 -32.94
CA LYS A 9 3.46 -2.25 -32.23
C LYS A 9 2.93 -1.33 -31.11
N CYS A 10 1.81 -1.66 -30.48
CA CYS A 10 1.39 -1.01 -29.21
C CYS A 10 1.32 -2.10 -28.15
N GLY A 11 2.36 -2.21 -27.32
CA GLY A 11 2.37 -3.15 -26.19
C GLY A 11 2.35 -2.37 -24.88
N LEU A 12 1.30 -2.51 -24.08
CA LEU A 12 1.41 -2.27 -22.64
C LEU A 12 2.24 -3.43 -22.07
N ARG A 13 3.21 -3.16 -21.20
CA ARG A 13 3.88 -4.22 -20.43
C ARG A 13 3.74 -3.93 -18.95
N THR A 14 3.76 -5.02 -18.18
CA THR A 14 3.72 -4.99 -16.72
C THR A 14 5.08 -5.40 -16.17
N VAL A 15 5.53 -4.70 -15.14
CA VAL A 15 6.57 -5.18 -14.23
C VAL A 15 5.84 -5.57 -12.95
N LEU A 16 5.72 -6.88 -12.69
CA LEU A 16 5.08 -7.38 -11.48
C LEU A 16 6.04 -7.26 -10.31
N ASN A 17 5.74 -6.36 -9.38
CA ASN A 17 6.42 -6.26 -8.10
C ASN A 17 5.52 -6.79 -6.98
N GLY A 18 5.43 -8.12 -6.90
CA GLY A 18 5.03 -8.85 -5.69
C GLY A 18 3.54 -8.91 -5.33
N LEU A 19 3.11 -10.07 -4.83
CA LEU A 19 1.94 -10.15 -3.96
C LEU A 19 2.34 -9.78 -2.53
N VAL A 20 1.57 -8.89 -1.90
CA VAL A 20 1.73 -8.50 -0.50
C VAL A 20 0.55 -9.06 0.29
N LEU A 21 0.78 -9.72 1.42
CA LEU A 21 -0.30 -10.24 2.26
C LEU A 21 -1.06 -9.12 2.97
N GLN A 22 -2.39 -9.23 3.01
CA GLN A 22 -3.23 -8.34 3.82
C GLN A 22 -3.94 -9.12 4.92
N GLY A 23 -4.11 -8.47 6.08
CA GLY A 23 -4.90 -9.02 7.18
C GLY A 23 -6.36 -9.19 6.79
N THR A 24 -6.96 -10.29 7.21
CA THR A 24 -8.41 -10.50 7.12
C THR A 24 -9.09 -9.65 8.19
N LYS A 25 -9.67 -8.49 7.86
CA LYS A 25 -10.66 -7.87 8.76
C LYS A 25 -11.83 -8.86 8.90
N ASN A 26 -12.36 -9.05 10.12
CA ASN A 26 -13.41 -10.02 10.45
C ASN A 26 -14.49 -10.08 9.35
N LEU A 27 -14.46 -11.13 8.53
CA LEU A 27 -15.65 -11.56 7.81
C LEU A 27 -16.53 -12.21 8.88
N GLY A 28 -17.62 -11.53 9.24
CA GLY A 28 -18.55 -12.00 10.25
C GLY A 28 -18.92 -13.46 10.02
N CYS A 29 -18.89 -14.23 11.10
CA CYS A 29 -19.45 -15.58 11.15
C CYS A 29 -20.96 -15.45 10.89
N MET A 30 -21.39 -15.52 9.62
CA MET A 30 -22.81 -15.64 9.30
C MET A 30 -23.28 -17.04 9.66
N GLY A 31 -24.06 -17.10 10.74
CA GLY A 31 -25.11 -18.06 11.08
C GLY A 31 -24.98 -19.50 10.55
N TYR A 32 -24.74 -20.42 11.48
CA TYR A 32 -25.14 -21.81 11.34
C TYR A 32 -26.68 -21.89 11.24
N GLN A 33 -27.20 -22.32 10.09
CA GLN A 33 -28.49 -22.98 10.02
C GLN A 33 -28.27 -24.34 9.36
N SER A 34 -28.32 -25.39 10.18
CA SER A 34 -28.26 -26.77 9.73
C SER A 34 -29.58 -27.13 9.03
N ASN A 35 -29.57 -27.21 7.71
CA ASN A 35 -30.56 -27.98 6.95
C ASN A 35 -29.86 -29.23 6.42
N LEU A 36 -30.22 -30.38 6.99
CA LEU A 36 -29.90 -31.68 6.44
C LEU A 36 -30.95 -31.99 5.37
N SER A 37 -30.58 -31.88 4.10
CA SER A 37 -31.28 -32.53 3.00
C SER A 37 -30.22 -33.18 2.10
N ASP A 38 -30.24 -34.51 2.09
CA ASP A 38 -29.43 -35.35 1.21
C ASP A 38 -29.88 -35.16 -0.24
N GLY A 39 -28.90 -34.90 -1.11
CA GLY A 39 -29.03 -34.89 -2.56
C GLY A 39 -29.15 -33.50 -3.18
N ASP A 40 -28.03 -32.87 -3.52
CA ASP A 40 -27.94 -32.03 -4.70
C ASP A 40 -26.48 -31.74 -5.09
N ASP A 41 -26.20 -31.73 -6.40
CA ASP A 41 -24.92 -31.36 -7.03
C ASP A 41 -24.70 -29.83 -6.95
N SER A 42 -24.96 -29.27 -5.77
CA SER A 42 -24.72 -27.88 -5.46
C SER A 42 -23.25 -27.71 -5.09
N PRO A 43 -22.52 -26.75 -5.68
CA PRO A 43 -21.11 -26.54 -5.35
C PRO A 43 -21.01 -26.26 -3.86
N THR A 44 -20.39 -27.18 -3.12
CA THR A 44 -20.28 -27.12 -1.67
C THR A 44 -19.54 -25.83 -1.31
N ARG A 45 -20.20 -24.96 -0.54
CA ARG A 45 -19.62 -23.66 -0.17
C ARG A 45 -18.26 -23.88 0.51
N PRO A 46 -17.18 -23.21 0.05
CA PRO A 46 -15.87 -23.37 0.66
C PRO A 46 -15.93 -22.98 2.13
N SER A 47 -15.44 -23.87 2.98
CA SER A 47 -15.44 -23.73 4.44
C SER A 47 -14.04 -23.58 5.02
N GLY A 48 -13.00 -23.79 4.20
CA GLY A 48 -11.61 -23.65 4.61
C GLY A 48 -11.21 -22.22 4.98
N LEU A 49 -9.99 -22.08 5.50
CA LEU A 49 -9.48 -20.78 5.93
C LEU A 49 -9.31 -19.85 4.73
N ALA A 50 -10.01 -18.72 4.75
CA ALA A 50 -9.87 -17.67 3.75
C ALA A 50 -8.63 -16.82 4.07
N GLN A 51 -7.84 -16.56 3.03
CA GLN A 51 -6.63 -15.76 3.10
C GLN A 51 -6.75 -14.58 2.15
N LYS A 52 -6.65 -13.36 2.69
CA LYS A 52 -6.64 -12.14 1.88
C LYS A 52 -5.21 -11.76 1.53
N TRP A 53 -5.03 -11.31 0.30
CA TRP A 53 -3.79 -10.83 -0.27
C TRP A 53 -4.07 -9.53 -1.02
N SER A 54 -3.07 -8.66 -1.10
CA SER A 54 -3.01 -7.50 -1.96
C SER A 54 -2.07 -7.79 -3.10
N LEU A 55 -2.65 -7.87 -4.29
CA LEU A 55 -1.90 -7.97 -5.53
C LEU A 55 -1.62 -6.54 -6.02
N VAL A 56 -0.35 -6.17 -6.05
CA VAL A 56 0.10 -4.88 -6.59
C VAL A 56 0.68 -5.14 -7.99
N THR A 57 0.12 -4.49 -9.00
CA THR A 57 0.60 -4.57 -10.38
C THR A 57 1.09 -3.20 -10.83
N ARG A 58 2.23 -3.17 -11.53
CA ARG A 58 2.71 -1.94 -12.18
C ARG A 58 2.67 -2.11 -13.68
N TYR A 59 2.10 -1.14 -14.38
CA TYR A 59 1.93 -1.19 -15.83
C TYR A 59 2.40 0.11 -16.47
N CYS A 60 2.83 0.01 -17.72
CA CYS A 60 3.32 1.17 -18.47
C CYS A 60 2.96 1.06 -19.94
N SER A 61 2.72 2.22 -20.56
CA SER A 61 2.43 2.34 -21.99
C SER A 61 3.71 2.47 -22.81
N PHE A 62 3.88 1.61 -23.82
CA PHE A 62 4.89 1.81 -24.88
C PHE A 62 4.27 2.33 -26.18
N ALA A 63 3.02 2.80 -26.14
CA ALA A 63 2.44 3.52 -27.26
C ALA A 63 3.24 4.81 -27.52
N SER A 64 3.23 5.27 -28.77
CA SER A 64 3.83 6.55 -29.15
C SER A 64 2.98 7.76 -28.73
N GLU A 65 1.77 7.52 -28.24
CA GLU A 65 0.78 8.53 -27.88
C GLU A 65 0.13 8.18 -26.54
N ASP A 66 -0.57 9.15 -25.96
CA ASP A 66 -1.32 8.97 -24.72
C ASP A 66 -2.46 7.97 -24.93
N LEU A 67 -2.75 7.18 -23.89
CA LEU A 67 -3.91 6.27 -23.85
C LEU A 67 -4.83 6.66 -22.69
N SER A 68 -6.12 6.38 -22.82
CA SER A 68 -7.07 6.45 -21.70
C SER A 68 -7.35 5.04 -21.18
N ILE A 69 -7.00 4.78 -19.92
CA ILE A 69 -7.28 3.54 -19.20
C ILE A 69 -8.68 3.63 -18.60
N THR A 70 -9.61 2.89 -19.17
CA THR A 70 -11.03 2.95 -18.79
C THR A 70 -11.37 1.95 -17.68
N ASP A 71 -10.67 0.82 -17.63
CA ASP A 71 -10.83 -0.15 -16.56
C ASP A 71 -9.58 -1.01 -16.36
N LEU A 72 -9.47 -1.59 -15.18
CA LEU A 72 -8.40 -2.50 -14.78
C LEU A 72 -9.02 -3.62 -13.97
N ASP A 73 -8.70 -4.86 -14.33
CA ASP A 73 -9.24 -6.05 -13.66
C ASP A 73 -8.19 -7.16 -13.52
N VAL A 74 -8.43 -8.09 -12.61
CA VAL A 74 -7.65 -9.33 -12.48
C VAL A 74 -8.60 -10.51 -12.60
N LYS A 75 -8.43 -11.28 -13.67
CA LYS A 75 -9.21 -12.49 -13.94
C LYS A 75 -8.56 -13.71 -13.31
N VAL A 76 -9.38 -14.56 -12.70
CA VAL A 76 -9.00 -15.91 -12.30
C VAL A 76 -9.12 -16.82 -13.52
N LEU A 77 -7.98 -17.29 -14.03
CA LEU A 77 -7.93 -18.16 -15.21
C LEU A 77 -8.17 -19.62 -14.82
N ALA A 78 -7.51 -20.07 -13.77
CA ALA A 78 -7.60 -21.44 -13.28
C ALA A 78 -7.26 -21.52 -11.79
N THR A 79 -7.83 -22.52 -11.12
CA THR A 79 -7.53 -22.88 -9.73
C THR A 79 -7.25 -24.38 -9.62
N HIS A 80 -6.28 -24.75 -8.80
CA HIS A 80 -5.84 -26.12 -8.60
C HIS A 80 -5.75 -26.46 -7.11
N GLY A 81 -6.07 -27.71 -6.77
CA GLY A 81 -5.95 -28.20 -5.39
C GLY A 81 -7.02 -27.64 -4.46
N GLY A 82 -8.29 -27.67 -4.87
CA GLY A 82 -9.43 -27.38 -3.98
C GLY A 82 -9.43 -25.97 -3.39
N VAL A 83 -8.93 -24.97 -4.12
CA VAL A 83 -8.99 -23.56 -3.72
C VAL A 83 -9.94 -22.78 -4.61
N THR A 84 -10.72 -21.90 -4.01
CA THR A 84 -11.48 -20.86 -4.70
C THR A 84 -10.73 -19.54 -4.53
N CYS A 85 -10.57 -18.80 -5.63
CA CYS A 85 -9.98 -17.47 -5.60
C CYS A 85 -11.01 -16.45 -6.07
N THR A 86 -11.10 -15.32 -5.38
CA THR A 86 -11.87 -14.16 -5.82
C THR A 86 -10.96 -12.93 -5.83
N THR A 87 -11.20 -12.04 -6.80
CA THR A 87 -10.49 -10.79 -6.98
C THR A 87 -11.46 -9.63 -6.88
N SER A 88 -11.00 -8.51 -6.32
CA SER A 88 -11.74 -7.26 -6.35
C SER A 88 -10.79 -6.07 -6.48
N LYS A 89 -11.20 -5.10 -7.29
CA LYS A 89 -10.46 -3.85 -7.49
C LYS A 89 -10.54 -2.97 -6.24
N THR A 90 -9.41 -2.45 -5.80
CA THR A 90 -9.34 -1.58 -4.61
C THR A 90 -9.37 -0.09 -4.97
N GLN A 91 -9.01 0.26 -6.21
CA GLN A 91 -8.93 1.63 -6.71
C GLN A 91 -10.05 1.96 -7.71
N SER A 92 -10.75 3.07 -7.52
CA SER A 92 -11.66 3.62 -8.53
C SER A 92 -10.88 4.42 -9.57
N LEU A 93 -11.21 4.25 -10.85
CA LEU A 93 -10.72 5.11 -11.92
C LEU A 93 -11.72 6.26 -12.17
N PRO A 94 -11.26 7.40 -12.70
CA PRO A 94 -12.15 8.46 -13.18
C PRO A 94 -13.14 7.94 -14.23
N SER A 95 -14.33 8.55 -14.33
CA SER A 95 -15.36 8.14 -15.30
C SER A 95 -14.90 8.24 -16.76
N GLU A 96 -14.07 9.24 -17.06
CA GLU A 96 -13.48 9.46 -18.39
C GLU A 96 -12.27 8.57 -18.69
N GLY A 97 -11.88 7.72 -17.72
CA GLY A 97 -10.66 6.94 -17.73
C GLY A 97 -9.43 7.74 -17.28
N GLN A 98 -8.40 7.01 -16.89
CA GLN A 98 -7.12 7.58 -16.47
C GLN A 98 -6.20 7.73 -17.67
N LYS A 99 -5.77 8.96 -17.95
CA LYS A 99 -4.77 9.23 -18.99
C LYS A 99 -3.42 8.66 -18.57
N ILE A 100 -2.78 7.88 -19.45
CA ILE A 100 -1.40 7.39 -19.27
C ILE A 100 -0.55 7.84 -20.45
N SER A 101 0.54 8.54 -20.15
CA SER A 101 1.48 9.00 -21.17
C SER A 101 2.52 7.92 -21.52
N PRO A 102 3.13 7.99 -22.72
CA PRO A 102 4.20 7.08 -23.12
C PRO A 102 5.28 6.96 -22.04
N LYS A 103 5.71 5.73 -21.78
CA LYS A 103 6.78 5.37 -20.82
C LYS A 103 6.49 5.75 -19.35
N THR A 104 5.27 6.16 -19.03
CA THR A 104 4.84 6.40 -17.65
C THR A 104 4.47 5.08 -16.99
N ILE A 105 4.89 4.89 -15.74
CA ILE A 105 4.57 3.71 -14.94
C ILE A 105 3.46 4.08 -13.96
N GLU A 106 2.38 3.33 -14.01
CA GLU A 106 1.26 3.41 -13.10
C GLU A 106 1.20 2.15 -12.23
N GLU A 107 0.57 2.27 -11.06
CA GLU A 107 0.35 1.17 -10.11
C GLU A 107 -1.15 0.92 -9.94
N ALA A 108 -1.54 -0.35 -9.86
CA ALA A 108 -2.89 -0.77 -9.53
C ALA A 108 -2.86 -1.82 -8.42
N GLN A 109 -3.89 -1.79 -7.58
CA GLN A 109 -4.00 -2.65 -6.41
C GLN A 109 -5.33 -3.41 -6.41
N PHE A 110 -5.23 -4.71 -6.13
CA PHE A 110 -6.36 -5.63 -6.09
C PHE A 110 -6.33 -6.44 -4.81
N ASP A 111 -7.50 -6.65 -4.24
CA ASP A 111 -7.69 -7.65 -3.21
C ASP A 111 -7.86 -9.02 -3.88
N LEU A 112 -7.12 -10.01 -3.38
CA LEU A 112 -7.24 -11.41 -3.74
C LEU A 112 -7.59 -12.21 -2.50
N ILE A 113 -8.69 -12.94 -2.52
CA ILE A 113 -9.07 -13.87 -1.46
C ILE A 113 -8.90 -15.29 -1.98
N ALA A 114 -8.04 -16.07 -1.35
CA ALA A 114 -7.88 -17.50 -1.61
C ALA A 114 -8.46 -18.31 -0.44
N GLN A 115 -9.38 -19.23 -0.73
CA GLN A 115 -10.05 -20.04 0.28
C GLN A 115 -10.11 -21.51 -0.12
N LYS A 116 -9.64 -22.40 0.76
CA LYS A 116 -9.73 -23.86 0.55
C LYS A 116 -11.18 -24.34 0.68
N ALA A 117 -11.51 -25.41 -0.03
CA ALA A 117 -12.84 -26.03 0.02
C ALA A 117 -13.21 -26.53 1.41
N SER A 118 -12.23 -27.12 2.13
CA SER A 118 -12.39 -27.63 3.49
C SER A 118 -11.31 -27.08 4.43
N LEU A 119 -11.64 -26.97 5.72
CA LEU A 119 -10.68 -26.64 6.77
C LEU A 119 -9.61 -27.71 6.95
N ASP A 120 -9.87 -28.97 6.59
CA ASP A 120 -8.95 -30.08 6.74
C ASP A 120 -8.09 -30.32 5.49
N ASP A 121 -8.40 -29.65 4.39
CA ASP A 121 -7.65 -29.79 3.16
C ASP A 121 -6.29 -29.07 3.27
N ARG A 122 -5.23 -29.87 3.29
CA ARG A 122 -3.82 -29.44 3.38
C ARG A 122 -3.06 -29.63 2.07
N SER A 123 -3.74 -30.07 1.01
CA SER A 123 -3.09 -30.26 -0.28
C SER A 123 -2.56 -28.91 -0.81
N PRO A 124 -1.38 -28.91 -1.45
CA PRO A 124 -0.88 -27.72 -2.14
C PRO A 124 -1.93 -27.18 -3.11
N ALA A 125 -2.13 -25.88 -3.07
CA ALA A 125 -3.08 -25.21 -3.94
C ALA A 125 -2.40 -24.09 -4.71
N ALA A 126 -2.86 -23.86 -5.92
CA ALA A 126 -2.34 -22.80 -6.77
C ALA A 126 -3.45 -22.19 -7.61
N ALA A 127 -3.24 -20.95 -8.04
CA ALA A 127 -4.13 -20.25 -8.94
C ALA A 127 -3.33 -19.51 -10.02
N GLU A 128 -3.96 -19.36 -11.18
CA GLU A 128 -3.42 -18.66 -12.34
C GLU A 128 -4.32 -17.46 -12.62
N PHE A 129 -3.70 -16.30 -12.82
CA PHE A 129 -4.41 -15.04 -13.01
C PHE A 129 -3.94 -14.33 -14.28
N ALA A 130 -4.79 -13.46 -14.81
CA ALA A 130 -4.40 -12.48 -15.81
C ALA A 130 -4.80 -11.09 -15.35
N PHE A 131 -3.91 -10.12 -15.59
CA PHE A 131 -4.20 -8.70 -15.45
C PHE A 131 -4.77 -8.19 -16.78
N GLU A 132 -5.98 -7.63 -16.73
CA GLU A 132 -6.65 -7.03 -17.90
C GLU A 132 -6.63 -5.51 -17.79
N ILE A 133 -6.11 -4.88 -18.83
CA ILE A 133 -6.07 -3.42 -18.98
C ILE A 133 -7.03 -3.06 -20.11
N HIS A 134 -8.11 -2.35 -19.77
CA HIS A 134 -9.08 -1.85 -20.74
C HIS A 134 -8.72 -0.41 -21.08
N TRP A 135 -8.51 -0.13 -22.36
CA TRP A 135 -8.01 1.17 -22.80
C TRP A 135 -8.62 1.62 -24.12
N ARG A 136 -8.53 2.93 -24.37
CA ARG A 136 -8.94 3.59 -25.62
C ARG A 136 -7.92 4.63 -26.05
N ARG A 137 -7.91 4.96 -27.34
CA ARG A 137 -7.21 6.16 -27.82
C ARG A 137 -8.00 7.42 -27.46
N PRO A 138 -7.33 8.55 -27.18
CA PRO A 138 -7.98 9.83 -26.98
C PRO A 138 -8.92 10.18 -28.14
N GLY A 139 -10.11 10.69 -27.84
CA GLY A 139 -11.12 11.07 -28.83
C GLY A 139 -11.95 9.91 -29.42
N SER A 140 -11.69 8.66 -29.02
CA SER A 140 -12.55 7.54 -29.41
C SER A 140 -13.87 7.58 -28.63
N PRO A 141 -15.04 7.60 -29.29
CA PRO A 141 -16.33 7.68 -28.60
C PRO A 141 -16.58 6.42 -27.77
N SER A 142 -17.02 6.61 -26.52
CA SER A 142 -17.49 5.52 -25.67
C SER A 142 -18.92 5.12 -26.07
N SER A 143 -19.05 4.25 -27.07
CA SER A 143 -20.34 3.65 -27.46
C SER A 143 -20.30 2.14 -27.30
N SER A 144 -21.47 1.51 -27.21
CA SER A 144 -21.60 0.04 -27.25
C SER A 144 -21.03 -0.58 -28.53
N GLU A 145 -20.97 0.19 -29.61
CA GLU A 145 -20.39 -0.23 -30.90
C GLU A 145 -18.85 -0.14 -30.90
N ASN A 146 -18.24 0.62 -29.98
CA ASN A 146 -16.79 0.75 -29.82
C ASN A 146 -16.35 0.35 -28.41
N PRO A 147 -16.34 -0.98 -28.11
CA PRO A 147 -15.83 -1.47 -26.84
C PRO A 147 -14.36 -1.06 -26.64
N PRO A 148 -13.88 -0.95 -25.38
CA PRO A 148 -12.49 -0.64 -25.13
C PRO A 148 -11.58 -1.78 -25.65
N ASN A 149 -10.37 -1.43 -26.07
CA ASN A 149 -9.34 -2.43 -26.34
C ASN A 149 -8.93 -3.09 -25.03
N VAL A 150 -8.68 -4.39 -25.07
CA VAL A 150 -8.25 -5.16 -23.89
C VAL A 150 -6.83 -5.67 -24.12
N THR A 151 -5.95 -5.40 -23.17
CA THR A 151 -4.63 -6.02 -23.10
C THR A 151 -4.58 -6.94 -21.90
N THR A 152 -4.37 -8.23 -22.16
CA THR A 152 -4.33 -9.29 -21.14
C THR A 152 -2.89 -9.71 -20.90
N LEU A 153 -2.44 -9.64 -19.65
CA LEU A 153 -1.08 -9.94 -19.24
C LEU A 153 -1.09 -11.08 -18.21
N PRO A 154 -0.44 -12.22 -18.47
CA PRO A 154 -0.44 -13.32 -17.53
C PRO A 154 0.35 -12.96 -16.26
N ILE A 155 -0.20 -13.32 -15.10
CA ILE A 155 0.46 -13.18 -13.81
C ILE A 155 1.12 -14.53 -13.47
N PRO A 156 2.37 -14.54 -12.96
CA PRO A 156 3.02 -15.76 -12.49
C PRO A 156 2.12 -16.55 -11.54
N ARG A 157 2.18 -17.88 -11.68
CA ARG A 157 1.38 -18.81 -10.89
C ARG A 157 1.52 -18.52 -9.40
N PHE A 158 0.39 -18.33 -8.75
CA PHE A 158 0.30 -18.03 -7.33
C PHE A 158 0.13 -19.33 -6.53
N PHE A 159 1.01 -19.56 -5.57
CA PHE A 159 0.93 -20.70 -4.65
C PHE A 159 0.33 -20.25 -3.32
N VAL A 160 -0.73 -20.95 -2.89
CA VAL A 160 -1.46 -20.60 -1.66
C VAL A 160 -0.76 -21.25 -0.48
N THR A 161 -0.22 -20.42 0.42
CA THR A 161 0.48 -20.89 1.63
C THR A 161 -0.55 -21.30 2.69
N VAL A 162 -0.96 -22.56 2.68
CA VAL A 162 -2.04 -23.08 3.55
C VAL A 162 -1.57 -23.62 4.90
N SER A 163 -0.26 -23.69 5.16
CA SER A 163 0.26 -24.31 6.39
C SER A 163 1.40 -23.55 7.05
N GLU A 164 1.87 -22.47 6.44
CA GLU A 164 2.94 -21.65 7.01
C GLU A 164 2.37 -20.49 7.84
N PRO A 165 2.86 -20.27 9.07
CA PRO A 165 2.43 -19.14 9.87
C PRO A 165 2.84 -17.81 9.25
N ARG A 166 2.00 -16.80 9.45
CA ARG A 166 2.19 -15.45 8.90
C ARG A 166 2.19 -14.43 10.01
N VAL A 167 2.99 -13.38 9.85
CA VAL A 167 3.01 -12.23 10.76
C VAL A 167 2.63 -11.00 9.98
N LEU A 168 1.55 -10.35 10.40
CA LEU A 168 0.98 -9.18 9.75
C LEU A 168 1.05 -8.00 10.70
N ALA A 169 1.36 -6.82 10.18
CA ALA A 169 1.29 -5.57 10.91
C ALA A 169 0.21 -4.66 10.34
N SER A 170 -0.53 -3.97 11.20
CA SER A 170 -1.48 -2.93 10.82
C SER A 170 -1.33 -1.75 11.75
N VAL A 171 -1.58 -0.54 11.25
CA VAL A 171 -1.59 0.67 12.08
C VAL A 171 -2.95 1.34 12.04
N SER A 172 -3.36 1.91 13.17
CA SER A 172 -4.43 2.89 13.21
C SER A 172 -3.98 4.14 13.96
N TYR A 173 -4.59 5.27 13.61
CA TYR A 173 -4.25 6.59 14.13
C TYR A 173 -5.38 7.02 15.06
N GLY A 174 -5.05 7.21 16.34
CA GLY A 174 -5.95 7.83 17.30
C GLY A 174 -5.79 9.34 17.26
N THR A 175 -6.85 10.03 16.89
CA THR A 175 -7.00 11.46 17.21
C THR A 175 -7.49 11.56 18.65
N ALA A 176 -6.79 12.32 19.49
CA ALA A 176 -7.32 12.66 20.81
C ALA A 176 -8.62 13.46 20.61
N PRO A 177 -9.72 13.11 21.29
CA PRO A 177 -10.93 13.92 21.22
C PRO A 177 -10.60 15.33 21.75
N THR A 178 -10.78 16.33 20.91
CA THR A 178 -10.71 17.74 21.31
C THR A 178 -11.66 17.92 22.49
N PRO A 179 -11.21 18.38 23.68
CA PRO A 179 -12.12 18.67 24.77
C PRO A 179 -13.03 19.82 24.33
N SER A 180 -14.25 19.50 23.91
CA SER A 180 -15.29 20.49 23.71
C SER A 180 -15.68 21.04 25.08
N ILE A 181 -15.06 22.16 25.45
CA ILE A 181 -15.52 22.97 26.57
C ILE A 181 -16.96 23.38 26.22
N PRO A 182 -17.98 23.03 27.03
CA PRO A 182 -19.33 23.53 26.81
C PRO A 182 -19.34 25.04 27.08
N THR A 183 -19.43 25.82 26.00
CA THR A 183 -19.56 27.28 26.04
C THR A 183 -20.93 27.64 26.60
N ASN A 184 -21.00 27.90 27.90
CA ASN A 184 -22.13 28.64 28.46
C ASN A 184 -22.00 30.11 28.04
N THR A 185 -22.84 30.50 27.11
CA THR A 185 -23.02 31.86 26.59
C THR A 185 -23.40 32.82 27.72
N SER A 186 -22.50 33.75 28.08
CA SER A 186 -22.90 35.15 28.30
C SER A 186 -21.71 36.12 28.24
N THR A 187 -21.89 37.10 27.34
CA THR A 187 -21.34 38.47 27.33
C THR A 187 -19.92 38.71 26.76
N PRO A 188 -19.77 39.63 25.77
CA PRO A 188 -18.48 39.98 25.20
C PRO A 188 -17.82 41.13 25.97
N LYS A 189 -16.53 41.01 26.28
CA LYS A 189 -15.69 42.19 26.51
C LYS A 189 -14.28 41.95 26.00
N ALA A 190 -13.91 42.81 25.07
CA ALA A 190 -12.62 42.85 24.39
C ALA A 190 -11.46 42.90 25.39
N ALA A 191 -10.50 41.98 25.22
CA ALA A 191 -9.16 42.10 25.75
C ALA A 191 -8.17 41.41 24.79
N THR A 192 -7.49 42.24 24.01
CA THR A 192 -6.32 41.93 23.20
C THR A 192 -5.33 41.06 23.96
N THR A 193 -5.19 39.80 23.55
CA THR A 193 -4.13 38.91 24.05
C THR A 193 -3.55 38.13 22.87
N LYS A 194 -2.22 38.17 22.77
CA LYS A 194 -1.33 37.54 21.77
C LYS A 194 -1.71 36.07 21.48
N PRO A 195 -1.37 35.51 20.29
CA PRO A 195 -1.66 34.12 19.96
C PRO A 195 -1.04 33.20 21.01
N GLN A 196 -1.91 32.59 21.82
CA GLN A 196 -1.54 31.55 22.75
C GLN A 196 -1.17 30.32 21.93
N GLN A 197 0.01 29.76 22.22
CA GLN A 197 0.53 28.50 21.70
C GLN A 197 -0.59 27.48 21.56
N GLN A 198 -1.01 27.20 20.33
CA GLN A 198 -1.95 26.14 20.03
C GLN A 198 -1.31 24.84 20.52
N GLN A 199 -1.90 24.26 21.57
CA GLN A 199 -1.48 22.97 22.10
C GLN A 199 -1.73 21.92 21.02
N GLN A 200 -0.67 21.58 20.28
CA GLN A 200 -0.67 20.49 19.31
C GLN A 200 -1.20 19.22 20.01
N GLN A 201 -2.31 18.69 19.52
CA GLN A 201 -2.90 17.49 20.09
C GLN A 201 -1.92 16.31 19.91
N PRO A 202 -1.69 15.48 20.94
CA PRO A 202 -0.79 14.36 20.82
C PRO A 202 -1.40 13.28 19.90
N LEU A 203 -0.74 13.03 18.78
CA LEU A 203 -1.05 11.88 17.92
C LEU A 203 -0.63 10.59 18.62
N LEU A 204 -1.58 9.66 18.80
CA LEU A 204 -1.30 8.32 19.33
C LEU A 204 -1.53 7.28 18.23
N LEU A 205 -0.54 6.44 17.95
CA LEU A 205 -0.67 5.37 16.97
C LEU A 205 -0.83 4.02 17.66
N PHE A 206 -1.62 3.14 17.05
CA PHE A 206 -1.81 1.77 17.50
C PHE A 206 -1.24 0.81 16.45
N LEU A 207 -0.04 0.29 16.71
CA LEU A 207 0.58 -0.75 15.89
C LEU A 207 0.12 -2.12 16.40
N THR A 208 -0.63 -2.85 15.57
CA THR A 208 -1.09 -4.20 15.91
C THR A 208 -0.36 -5.23 15.07
N ILE A 209 0.23 -6.22 15.75
CA ILE A 209 0.92 -7.34 15.14
C ILE A 209 0.06 -8.57 15.31
N THR A 210 -0.34 -9.18 14.21
CA THR A 210 -1.20 -10.37 14.17
C THR A 210 -0.41 -11.56 13.64
N ILE A 211 -0.34 -12.62 14.42
CA ILE A 211 0.21 -13.90 14.00
C ILE A 211 -0.95 -14.81 13.63
N GLU A 212 -0.95 -15.31 12.40
CA GLU A 212 -1.90 -16.27 11.90
C GLU A 212 -1.23 -17.64 11.81
N ASN A 213 -1.85 -18.65 12.42
CA ASN A 213 -1.41 -20.04 12.38
C ASN A 213 -2.42 -20.88 11.58
N PRO A 214 -2.16 -21.12 10.29
CA PRO A 214 -3.00 -21.98 9.45
C PRO A 214 -2.62 -23.47 9.57
N SER A 215 -1.70 -23.84 10.46
CA SER A 215 -1.30 -25.23 10.65
C SER A 215 -2.26 -25.99 11.59
N SER A 216 -2.15 -27.31 11.60
CA SER A 216 -2.79 -28.19 12.59
C SER A 216 -2.02 -28.27 13.92
N HIS A 217 -0.90 -27.57 14.04
CA HIS A 217 -0.04 -27.63 15.22
C HIS A 217 -0.21 -26.40 16.09
N PHE A 218 -0.03 -26.60 17.39
CA PHE A 218 0.15 -25.51 18.32
C PHE A 218 1.52 -24.87 18.10
N LEU A 219 1.57 -23.57 17.84
CA LEU A 219 2.82 -22.85 17.57
C LEU A 219 3.09 -21.81 18.66
N THR A 220 4.38 -21.61 18.95
CA THR A 220 4.85 -20.64 19.96
C THR A 220 5.83 -19.67 19.33
N PHE A 221 5.57 -18.38 19.50
CA PHE A 221 6.39 -17.30 18.95
C PHE A 221 6.97 -16.44 20.06
N GLY A 222 8.26 -16.14 19.98
CA GLY A 222 8.88 -15.05 20.72
C GLY A 222 8.73 -13.75 19.95
N MET A 223 8.30 -12.69 20.63
CA MET A 223 8.23 -11.34 20.08
C MET A 223 9.12 -10.41 20.89
N THR A 224 9.89 -9.57 20.23
CA THR A 224 10.71 -8.54 20.86
C THR A 224 10.58 -7.23 20.10
N MET A 225 10.28 -6.15 20.81
CA MET A 225 10.24 -4.78 20.34
C MET A 225 11.44 -4.03 20.94
N GLU A 226 12.30 -3.48 20.09
CA GLU A 226 13.41 -2.63 20.55
C GLU A 226 12.96 -1.17 20.67
N PRO A 227 13.49 -0.42 21.66
CA PRO A 227 13.31 1.03 21.73
C PRO A 227 13.79 1.74 20.47
N SER A 228 13.18 2.88 20.14
CA SER A 228 13.72 3.72 19.08
C SER A 228 15.04 4.32 19.58
N THR A 229 16.11 4.12 18.85
CA THR A 229 17.39 4.80 19.06
C THR A 229 17.84 5.31 17.71
N ALA A 230 18.29 6.57 17.62
CA ALA A 230 18.93 7.12 16.43
C ALA A 230 20.28 6.47 16.14
N ALA A 231 20.26 5.24 15.64
CA ALA A 231 21.42 4.57 15.09
C ALA A 231 20.95 3.44 14.17
N ALA A 232 20.50 3.82 12.97
CA ALA A 232 20.79 3.07 11.77
C ALA A 232 20.92 4.09 10.63
N PRO A 233 22.03 4.11 9.87
CA PRO A 233 22.20 5.04 8.78
C PRO A 233 21.20 4.68 7.66
N SER A 234 20.04 5.34 7.68
CA SER A 234 19.24 5.52 6.48
C SER A 234 20.04 6.45 5.59
N SER A 235 20.54 5.96 4.46
CA SER A 235 21.48 6.68 3.60
C SER A 235 20.90 7.94 2.94
N ASN A 236 19.61 8.26 3.09
CA ASN A 236 18.96 9.39 2.42
C ASN A 236 18.03 10.19 3.36
N ALA A 237 18.52 10.66 4.50
CA ALA A 237 17.82 11.70 5.27
C ALA A 237 18.80 12.79 5.68
N SER A 238 18.76 13.91 4.97
CA SER A 238 19.47 15.12 5.35
C SER A 238 18.91 15.66 6.68
N GLY A 239 19.73 15.66 7.73
CA GLY A 239 19.64 16.69 8.77
C GLY A 239 18.82 16.44 10.04
N SER A 240 18.51 15.20 10.45
CA SER A 240 17.90 14.97 11.78
C SER A 240 18.89 14.38 12.78
N SER A 241 19.24 15.17 13.79
CA SER A 241 20.15 14.82 14.87
C SER A 241 19.62 13.68 15.76
N GLY A 242 20.33 12.54 15.80
CA GLY A 242 20.62 11.72 16.99
C GLY A 242 19.56 11.38 18.06
N GLY A 243 18.27 11.66 17.88
CA GLY A 243 17.23 11.55 18.91
C GLY A 243 16.33 10.30 18.81
N GLU A 244 15.60 9.99 19.89
CA GLU A 244 14.55 8.98 19.86
C GLU A 244 13.42 9.42 18.91
N GLU A 245 12.98 8.55 17.99
CA GLU A 245 11.93 8.86 17.01
C GLU A 245 10.52 8.66 17.58
N PHE A 246 10.37 7.72 18.51
CA PHE A 246 9.11 7.40 19.17
C PHE A 246 9.32 6.68 20.51
N ALA A 247 8.41 6.89 21.45
CA ALA A 247 8.24 6.05 22.62
C ALA A 247 7.14 5.01 22.35
N PHE A 248 7.19 3.85 23.02
CA PHE A 248 6.13 2.85 22.91
C PHE A 248 5.67 2.29 24.26
N SER A 249 4.39 1.93 24.32
CA SER A 249 3.79 1.17 25.42
C SER A 249 3.30 -0.17 24.89
N GLY A 250 3.77 -1.24 25.52
CA GLY A 250 3.47 -2.62 25.16
C GLY A 250 4.55 -3.56 25.71
N PRO A 251 4.39 -4.88 25.55
CA PRO A 251 5.40 -5.82 26.02
C PRO A 251 6.69 -5.69 25.21
N LYS A 252 7.80 -5.31 25.86
CA LYS A 252 9.12 -5.25 25.20
C LYS A 252 9.55 -6.62 24.68
N THR A 253 9.33 -7.67 25.46
CA THR A 253 9.53 -9.06 25.05
C THR A 253 8.35 -9.88 25.55
N THR A 254 7.76 -10.69 24.68
CA THR A 254 6.66 -11.58 25.06
C THR A 254 6.72 -12.90 24.30
N THR A 255 5.98 -13.88 24.80
CA THR A 255 5.76 -15.16 24.14
C THR A 255 4.28 -15.31 23.81
N LEU A 256 3.98 -15.59 22.54
CA LEU A 256 2.62 -15.85 22.08
C LEU A 256 2.46 -17.32 21.71
N ASN A 257 1.45 -17.94 22.31
CA ASN A 257 0.96 -19.26 21.96
C ASN A 257 -0.23 -19.12 21.00
N VAL A 258 -0.15 -19.72 19.83
CA VAL A 258 -1.18 -19.63 18.78
C VAL A 258 -1.71 -21.03 18.48
N LEU A 259 -3.01 -21.23 18.73
CA LEU A 259 -3.69 -22.50 18.51
C LEU A 259 -3.71 -22.87 17.00
N PRO A 260 -3.88 -24.15 16.66
CA PRO A 260 -4.16 -24.56 15.28
C PRO A 260 -5.32 -23.75 14.67
N MET A 261 -5.21 -23.42 13.38
CA MET A 261 -6.24 -22.72 12.61
C MET A 261 -6.77 -21.43 13.28
N SER A 262 -5.88 -20.68 13.95
CA SER A 262 -6.27 -19.50 14.71
C SER A 262 -5.32 -18.34 14.49
N ARG A 263 -5.68 -17.17 15.02
CA ARG A 263 -4.82 -15.98 15.03
C ARG A 263 -4.77 -15.35 16.40
N ARG A 264 -3.67 -14.67 16.69
CA ARG A 264 -3.52 -13.83 17.88
C ARG A 264 -2.82 -12.54 17.56
N SER A 265 -3.18 -11.49 18.28
CA SER A 265 -2.64 -10.15 18.07
C SER A 265 -2.05 -9.57 19.35
N VAL A 266 -1.00 -8.77 19.20
CA VAL A 266 -0.43 -7.90 20.24
C VAL A 266 -0.43 -6.48 19.69
N SER A 267 -0.93 -5.55 20.50
CA SER A 267 -0.98 -4.13 20.15
C SER A 267 0.04 -3.34 20.95
N TYR A 268 0.74 -2.46 20.26
CA TYR A 268 1.64 -1.45 20.80
C TYR A 268 1.02 -0.08 20.59
N ARG A 269 1.14 0.77 21.61
CA ARG A 269 0.81 2.18 21.48
C ARG A 269 2.10 2.94 21.23
N LEU A 270 2.20 3.64 20.11
CA LEU A 270 3.37 4.43 19.76
C LEU A 270 3.05 5.90 19.97
N LEU A 271 3.91 6.57 20.74
CA LEU A 271 3.93 8.01 20.91
C LEU A 271 5.10 8.57 20.07
N PRO A 272 4.83 9.09 18.87
CA PRO A 272 5.86 9.65 18.01
C PRO A 272 6.44 10.94 18.61
N LEU A 273 7.76 11.09 18.47
CA LEU A 273 8.54 12.26 18.88
C LEU A 273 8.97 13.12 17.67
N VAL A 274 8.75 12.60 16.47
CA VAL A 274 8.96 13.27 15.17
C VAL A 274 7.65 13.38 14.39
N ARG A 275 7.60 14.23 13.36
CA ARG A 275 6.42 14.49 12.51
C ARG A 275 6.81 14.48 11.03
N GLY A 276 5.83 14.30 10.14
CA GLY A 276 6.01 14.35 8.68
C GLY A 276 7.00 13.33 8.12
N THR A 277 7.19 12.19 8.78
CA THR A 277 8.25 11.23 8.42
C THR A 277 7.87 9.78 8.67
N TRP A 278 8.58 8.86 8.01
CA TRP A 278 8.46 7.43 8.24
C TRP A 278 9.37 6.99 9.39
N VAL A 279 8.79 6.35 10.41
CA VAL A 279 9.55 5.75 11.52
C VAL A 279 9.58 4.23 11.40
N ARG A 280 10.63 3.59 11.94
CA ARG A 280 10.82 2.14 11.84
C ARG A 280 10.73 1.42 13.20
N PRO A 281 9.58 0.82 13.53
CA PRO A 281 9.48 -0.12 14.64
C PRO A 281 10.41 -1.33 14.45
N ARG A 282 11.37 -1.51 15.37
CA ARG A 282 12.27 -2.67 15.39
C ARG A 282 11.60 -3.83 16.11
N LEU A 283 10.76 -4.57 15.38
CA LEU A 283 10.04 -5.72 15.90
C LEU A 283 10.55 -7.02 15.27
N VAL A 284 10.95 -7.96 16.12
CA VAL A 284 11.35 -9.31 15.71
C VAL A 284 10.32 -10.33 16.21
N VAL A 285 9.82 -11.15 15.29
CA VAL A 285 8.96 -12.31 15.61
C VAL A 285 9.70 -13.58 15.22
N ARG A 286 9.94 -14.47 16.18
CA ARG A 286 10.67 -15.72 16.00
C ARG A 286 9.81 -16.91 16.39
N ASP A 287 9.70 -17.89 15.53
CA ASP A 287 9.16 -19.20 15.88
C ASP A 287 10.11 -19.91 16.86
N LYS A 288 9.62 -20.29 18.04
CA LYS A 288 10.46 -20.90 19.08
C LYS A 288 10.84 -22.35 18.80
N TYR A 289 10.07 -23.06 17.98
CA TYR A 289 10.36 -24.45 17.68
C TYR A 289 11.39 -24.54 16.54
N PHE A 290 11.10 -23.88 15.41
CA PHE A 290 11.96 -23.87 14.23
C PHE A 290 13.12 -22.87 14.34
N GLN A 291 13.13 -22.03 15.37
CA GLN A 291 14.13 -20.96 15.56
C GLN A 291 14.22 -19.99 14.38
N LYS A 292 13.16 -19.92 13.56
CA LYS A 292 13.09 -19.10 12.35
C LYS A 292 12.55 -17.72 12.69
N VAL A 293 13.20 -16.66 12.20
CA VAL A 293 12.65 -15.29 12.25
C VAL A 293 11.65 -15.14 11.10
N LEU A 294 10.44 -14.68 11.42
CA LEU A 294 9.38 -14.45 10.45
C LEU A 294 9.41 -12.99 10.01
N ARG A 295 9.29 -12.77 8.70
CA ARG A 295 9.11 -11.44 8.13
C ARG A 295 7.73 -10.91 8.56
N VAL A 296 7.73 -9.71 9.13
CA VAL A 296 6.50 -8.97 9.41
C VAL A 296 6.01 -8.33 8.12
N VAL A 297 4.81 -8.69 7.67
CA VAL A 297 4.25 -8.14 6.42
C VAL A 297 3.43 -6.89 6.76
N PRO A 298 3.74 -5.73 6.15
CA PRO A 298 2.92 -4.53 6.30
C PRO A 298 1.56 -4.73 5.64
N THR A 299 0.51 -4.21 6.27
CA THR A 299 -0.82 -4.11 5.68
C THR A 299 -1.16 -2.62 5.44
N GLU A 300 -2.44 -2.28 5.38
CA GLU A 300 -2.93 -0.92 5.13
C GLU A 300 -2.26 0.13 6.04
N GLY A 301 -1.81 1.25 5.45
CA GLY A 301 -1.19 2.36 6.16
C GLY A 301 0.28 2.15 6.57
N LEU A 302 0.91 1.05 6.15
CA LEU A 302 2.31 0.73 6.42
C LEU A 302 3.09 0.57 5.12
N LYS A 303 4.39 0.88 5.16
CA LYS A 303 5.36 0.48 4.13
C LYS A 303 6.23 -0.66 4.66
N GLY A 304 6.86 -1.40 3.75
CA GLY A 304 7.84 -2.42 4.10
C GLY A 304 9.07 -2.30 3.24
N ASP A 305 10.23 -2.60 3.83
CA ASP A 305 11.51 -2.68 3.15
C ASP A 305 12.27 -3.94 3.60
N LYS A 306 13.56 -4.01 3.26
CA LYS A 306 14.44 -5.12 3.65
C LYS A 306 14.67 -5.21 5.17
N ASP A 307 14.50 -4.10 5.89
CA ASP A 307 14.83 -3.95 7.31
C ASP A 307 13.59 -4.03 8.21
N GLY A 308 12.38 -4.01 7.64
CA GLY A 308 11.14 -4.28 8.36
C GLY A 308 9.96 -3.45 7.87
N ILE A 309 9.09 -3.09 8.81
CA ILE A 309 7.92 -2.24 8.55
C ILE A 309 8.22 -0.78 8.87
N LEU A 310 7.60 0.11 8.11
CA LEU A 310 7.66 1.56 8.26
C LEU A 310 6.25 2.09 8.57
N VAL A 311 6.17 2.99 9.55
CA VAL A 311 4.94 3.64 9.99
C VAL A 311 5.03 5.12 9.62
N TRP A 312 4.04 5.64 8.91
CA TRP A 312 3.98 7.07 8.59
C TRP A 312 3.57 7.86 9.82
N ILE A 313 4.28 8.94 10.11
CA ILE A 313 3.85 9.93 11.10
C ILE A 313 3.45 11.19 10.33
N PRO A 314 2.16 11.58 10.33
CA PRO A 314 1.72 12.78 9.63
C PRO A 314 2.35 14.06 10.22
N PRO A 315 2.45 15.14 9.41
CA PRO A 315 2.82 16.46 9.88
C PRO A 315 1.77 17.01 10.88
N PRO A 316 2.11 18.05 11.68
CA PRO A 316 1.12 18.77 12.47
C PRO A 316 0.06 19.41 11.56
N ALA A 317 -1.17 19.56 12.06
CA ALA A 317 -2.34 19.93 11.27
C ALA A 317 -2.43 21.42 10.88
N ASP A 318 -1.32 22.16 10.94
CA ASP A 318 -1.28 23.62 10.73
C ASP A 318 -0.24 24.03 9.66
N GLU A 319 0.30 23.06 8.93
CA GLU A 319 1.14 23.27 7.74
C GLU A 319 0.29 22.88 6.52
N ASP A 320 -0.73 23.68 6.21
CA ASP A 320 -1.28 23.70 4.86
C ASP A 320 -0.19 24.34 3.97
N ASP A 321 0.30 23.57 3.00
CA ASP A 321 1.20 24.05 1.95
C ASP A 321 0.45 25.13 1.13
N ASP A 322 0.50 26.37 1.61
CA ASP A 322 0.22 27.58 0.85
C ASP A 322 1.44 27.89 -0.04
N ASP A 323 1.82 26.92 -0.87
CA ASP A 323 2.73 27.15 -1.99
C ASP A 323 1.88 27.70 -3.15
N GLY A 324 1.30 28.88 -2.92
CA GLY A 324 0.87 29.76 -3.98
C GLY A 324 2.11 30.20 -4.75
N GLU A 325 2.29 29.65 -5.95
CA GLU A 325 3.19 30.22 -6.94
C GLU A 325 2.70 31.63 -7.27
N GLU A 326 3.15 32.63 -6.51
CA GLU A 326 3.08 34.03 -6.92
C GLU A 326 4.12 34.24 -8.02
N GLU A 327 3.65 34.30 -9.26
CA GLU A 327 4.35 34.96 -10.36
C GLU A 327 4.59 36.43 -9.98
N GLU A 328 5.76 36.74 -9.42
CA GLU A 328 6.26 38.11 -9.44
C GLU A 328 6.89 38.38 -10.81
N GLY A 329 6.07 38.96 -11.68
CA GLY A 329 6.56 39.69 -12.85
C GLY A 329 7.26 40.97 -12.39
N GLU A 330 8.58 41.01 -12.51
CA GLU A 330 9.32 42.28 -12.53
C GLU A 330 9.52 42.73 -13.97
N THR A 331 8.73 43.74 -14.33
CA THR A 331 8.99 44.67 -15.43
C THR A 331 10.15 45.60 -15.04
N GLY A 332 11.18 45.66 -15.88
CA GLY A 332 12.23 46.68 -15.82
C GLY A 332 12.84 46.83 -17.21
N GLU A 333 12.29 47.77 -17.98
CA GLU A 333 12.84 48.29 -19.22
C GLU A 333 14.05 49.21 -18.95
N ASP A 334 14.88 49.36 -19.99
CA ASP A 334 15.82 50.44 -20.28
C ASP A 334 17.19 50.46 -19.55
N ASP A 335 18.29 50.23 -20.28
CA ASP A 335 19.03 51.31 -20.96
C ASP A 335 20.22 50.77 -21.77
N ASP A 336 20.51 51.53 -22.82
CA ASP A 336 21.43 51.33 -23.95
C ASP A 336 22.95 51.42 -23.60
N ASP A 337 23.76 51.29 -24.67
CA ASP A 337 25.17 51.71 -24.84
C ASP A 337 26.24 50.70 -24.33
N ASP A 338 27.33 50.37 -25.02
CA ASP A 338 27.89 50.78 -26.32
C ASP A 338 29.01 49.77 -26.65
N GLU A 339 29.13 49.47 -27.94
CA GLU A 339 30.36 49.43 -28.76
C GLU A 339 31.72 48.94 -28.19
N ASP A 340 32.29 48.02 -28.99
CA ASP A 340 33.72 47.90 -29.33
C ASP A 340 34.67 47.24 -28.30
N GLU A 341 35.72 46.49 -28.66
CA GLU A 341 36.48 46.29 -29.89
C GLU A 341 37.28 44.97 -29.69
N ASP A 342 37.60 44.31 -30.80
CA ASP A 342 38.76 43.47 -31.11
C ASP A 342 39.72 43.01 -29.97
N ASP A 343 40.07 41.72 -29.97
CA ASP A 343 41.49 41.38 -30.23
C ASP A 343 41.69 39.90 -30.54
N GLU A 344 42.62 39.71 -31.47
CA GLU A 344 43.05 38.47 -32.13
C GLU A 344 43.94 37.57 -31.23
N GLU A 345 44.49 36.54 -31.89
CA GLU A 345 45.61 35.68 -31.50
C GLU A 345 45.29 34.45 -30.64
N SER A 346 45.89 33.28 -30.85
CA SER A 346 46.55 32.58 -31.98
C SER A 346 47.21 31.35 -31.34
N GLY A 347 47.23 30.22 -32.04
CA GLY A 347 48.17 29.10 -31.84
C GLY A 347 47.96 28.27 -30.56
N ASP A 348 48.41 27.04 -30.44
CA ASP A 348 49.13 26.08 -31.28
C ASP A 348 48.86 24.71 -30.60
N GLU A 349 48.53 23.65 -31.33
CA GLU A 349 49.40 22.51 -31.68
C GLU A 349 50.02 21.72 -30.49
N ASP A 350 49.99 20.40 -30.66
CA ASP A 350 50.68 19.31 -29.95
C ASP A 350 50.11 18.91 -28.57
N GLU A 351 49.77 17.65 -28.27
CA GLU A 351 50.36 16.35 -28.67
C GLU A 351 49.31 15.20 -28.58
#